data_AF-A0A9D4C1N2-F1
#
_entry.id   AF-A0A9D4C1N2-F1
#
_cell.length_a   1.000
_cell.length_b   1.000
_cell.length_c   1.000
_cell.angle_alpha   90.00
_cell.angle_beta   90.00
_cell.angle_gamma   90.00
#
_symmetry.space_group_name_H-M   'P 1'
#
loop_
_entity.id
_entity.type
_entity.pdbx_description
1 polymer ?
#
loop_
_entity_poly.entity_id
_entity_poly.type
_entity_poly.pdbx_seq_one_letter_code
_entity_poly.pdbx_strand_id
1 'polypeptide(L)' 'MCDGSHKELYTFELHSGFNVDKIVLHNPITFEVEKDGQYWLCNCKQSNNRPFCDGTHRQEHIQSKIKH' A
#
# COMPACT_ATOMS: atom_id res chain seq x y z
N MET A 1 0.70 -1.38 12.41
CA MET A 1 0.38 -2.76 11.94
C MET A 1 -1.13 -2.88 11.89
N CYS A 2 -1.69 -3.49 10.86
CA CYS A 2 -3.14 -3.64 10.73
C CYS A 2 -3.61 -4.70 11.74
N ASP A 3 -4.60 -4.34 12.53
CA ASP A 3 -5.26 -5.16 13.55
C ASP A 3 -6.32 -6.10 12.97
N GLY A 4 -6.52 -6.11 11.64
CA GLY A 4 -7.44 -7.02 10.96
C GLY A 4 -8.91 -6.64 11.07
N SER A 5 -9.24 -5.44 11.58
CA SER A 5 -10.61 -4.95 11.77
C SER A 5 -11.37 -4.67 10.45
N HIS A 6 -10.71 -4.74 9.29
CA HIS A 6 -11.33 -4.60 7.97
C HIS A 6 -11.67 -5.97 7.37
N LYS A 7 -12.78 -6.58 7.79
CA LYS A 7 -13.29 -7.85 7.23
C LYS A 7 -14.75 -7.75 6.82
N GLU A 8 -15.08 -6.93 5.82
CA GLU A 8 -16.32 -7.10 5.04
C GLU A 8 -16.06 -6.70 3.58
N LEU A 9 -15.92 -7.70 2.71
CA LEU A 9 -15.84 -7.53 1.26
C LEU A 9 -17.27 -7.49 0.73
N TYR A 10 -17.84 -6.30 0.51
CA TYR A 10 -19.05 -6.15 -0.31
C TYR A 10 -18.62 -6.14 -1.78
N THR A 11 -18.63 -7.31 -2.42
CA THR A 11 -18.47 -7.43 -3.87
C THR A 11 -19.72 -6.92 -4.56
N PHE A 12 -19.70 -5.67 -5.02
CA PHE A 12 -20.71 -5.12 -5.91
C PHE A 12 -20.17 -5.15 -7.34
N GLU A 13 -20.96 -5.70 -8.26
CA GLU A 13 -20.58 -5.96 -9.65
C GLU A 13 -20.05 -4.71 -10.37
N LEU A 14 -18.81 -4.84 -10.87
CA LEU A 14 -18.13 -3.84 -11.68
C LEU A 14 -18.86 -3.66 -13.01
N HIS A 15 -19.52 -2.51 -13.18
CA HIS A 15 -19.94 -2.09 -14.52
C HIS A 15 -18.69 -1.83 -15.37
N SER A 16 -18.70 -2.47 -16.54
CA SER A 16 -17.70 -2.50 -17.60
C SER A 16 -17.00 -1.15 -17.86
N GLY A 17 -15.74 -1.02 -17.42
CA GLY A 17 -14.90 0.14 -17.73
C GLY A 17 -13.73 0.41 -16.78
N PHE A 18 -13.59 -0.33 -15.67
CA PHE A 18 -12.56 -0.05 -14.67
C PHE A 18 -11.28 -0.86 -14.91
N ASN A 19 -10.16 -0.18 -15.20
CA ASN A 19 -8.83 -0.80 -15.26
C ASN A 19 -8.36 -1.11 -13.81
N VAL A 20 -8.38 -2.40 -13.45
CA VAL A 20 -8.07 -2.91 -12.11
C VAL A 20 -6.61 -2.66 -11.69
N ASP A 21 -5.71 -2.37 -12.63
CA ASP A 21 -4.30 -2.11 -12.35
C ASP A 21 -4.06 -0.79 -11.60
N LYS A 22 -5.04 0.14 -11.63
CA LYS A 22 -4.98 1.42 -10.90
C LYS A 22 -5.73 1.44 -9.56
N ILE A 23 -6.34 0.34 -9.14
CA ILE A 23 -6.93 0.25 -7.79
C ILE A 23 -5.82 -0.05 -6.79
N VAL A 24 -5.34 0.98 -6.10
CA VAL A 24 -4.57 0.78 -4.86
C VAL A 24 -5.54 0.28 -3.81
N LEU A 25 -5.71 -1.05 -3.76
CA LEU A 25 -6.58 -1.71 -2.79
C LEU A 25 -6.00 -1.44 -1.39
N HIS A 26 -6.81 -0.82 -0.53
CA HIS A 26 -6.44 -0.49 0.86
C HIS A 26 -6.54 -1.69 1.80
N ASN A 27 -6.46 -2.89 1.24
CA ASN A 27 -6.53 -4.11 2.02
C ASN A 27 -5.18 -4.41 2.67
N PRO A 28 -5.19 -5.13 3.81
CA PRO A 28 -3.97 -5.63 4.41
C PRO A 28 -3.17 -6.46 3.40
N ILE A 29 -1.88 -6.15 3.28
CA ILE A 29 -0.94 -6.93 2.48
C ILE A 29 -0.19 -7.84 3.45
N THR A 30 -0.34 -9.15 3.29
CA THR A 30 0.43 -10.16 4.01
C THR A 30 1.73 -10.44 3.28
N PHE A 31 2.84 -10.53 4.01
CA PHE A 31 4.13 -10.91 3.47
C PHE A 31 4.86 -11.81 4.47
N GLU A 32 5.69 -12.70 3.94
CA GLU A 32 6.52 -13.61 4.73
C GLU A 32 7.98 -13.19 4.62
N VAL A 33 8.76 -13.50 5.65
CA VAL A 33 10.18 -13.18 5.74
C VAL A 33 10.95 -14.49 5.86
N GLU A 34 11.83 -14.75 4.89
CA GLU A 34 12.60 -16.00 4.84
C GLU A 34 13.81 -16.01 5.76
N LYS A 35 14.37 -14.84 6.09
CA LYS A 35 15.62 -14.71 6.84
C LYS A 35 15.53 -13.60 7.87
N ASP A 36 16.20 -13.78 9.00
CA ASP A 36 16.35 -12.72 9.98
C ASP A 36 17.18 -11.57 9.41
N GLY A 37 16.68 -10.35 9.60
CA GLY A 37 17.32 -9.17 9.04
C GLY A 37 16.53 -7.89 9.31
N GLN A 38 17.09 -6.78 8.87
CA GLN A 38 16.43 -5.48 8.89
C GLN A 38 15.65 -5.28 7.60
N TYR A 39 14.35 -5.03 7.74
CA TYR A 39 13.45 -4.76 6.63
C TYR A 39 12.86 -3.36 6.76
N TRP A 40 12.88 -2.61 5.66
CA TRP A 40 12.33 -1.27 5.60
C TRP A 40 10.92 -1.33 5.02
N LEU A 41 9.92 -1.04 5.83
CA LEU A 41 8.52 -1.06 5.41
C LEU A 41 8.06 0.33 4.98
N CYS A 42 7.21 0.39 3.96
CA CYS A 42 6.63 1.63 3.47
C CYS A 42 5.57 2.14 4.46
N ASN A 43 5.69 3.41 4.86
CA ASN A 43 4.66 4.11 5.65
C ASN A 43 3.99 5.27 4.89
N CYS A 44 4.61 5.79 3.82
CA CYS A 44 4.04 6.88 3.03
C CYS A 44 2.88 6.43 2.12
N LYS A 45 2.72 5.12 1.91
CA LYS A 45 1.71 4.50 1.03
C LYS A 45 1.87 4.83 -0.47
N GLN A 46 3.02 5.36 -0.87
CA GLN A 46 3.32 5.76 -2.26
C GLN A 46 4.33 4.84 -2.94
N SER A 47 4.85 3.82 -2.24
CA SER A 47 5.81 2.89 -2.82
C SER A 47 5.17 2.05 -3.93
N ASN A 48 5.93 1.83 -5.00
CA ASN A 48 5.60 0.88 -6.06
C ASN A 48 5.98 -0.56 -5.68
N ASN A 49 6.75 -0.76 -4.59
CA ASN A 49 7.21 -2.05 -4.11
C ASN A 49 6.64 -2.39 -2.71
N ARG A 50 5.35 -2.14 -2.51
CA ARG A 50 4.66 -2.50 -1.26
C ARG A 50 4.82 -4.01 -0.98
N PRO A 51 5.10 -4.42 0.27
CA PRO A 51 5.06 -3.63 1.52
C PRO A 51 6.34 -2.86 1.85
N PHE A 52 7.39 -3.00 1.04
CA PHE A 52 8.71 -2.46 1.32
C PHE A 52 8.86 -1.00 0.93
N CYS A 53 9.83 -0.33 1.53
CA CYS A 53 10.22 1.02 1.18
C CYS A 53 11.19 1.01 -0.01
N ASP A 54 10.84 1.74 -1.08
CA ASP A 54 11.66 1.95 -2.27
C ASP A 54 12.28 3.37 -2.35
N GLY A 55 12.11 4.18 -1.31
CA GLY A 55 12.61 5.55 -1.29
C GLY A 55 11.70 6.59 -1.96
N THR A 56 10.56 6.19 -2.54
CA THR A 56 9.57 7.11 -3.16
C THR A 56 9.14 8.23 -2.20
N HIS A 57 9.11 7.96 -0.90
CA HIS A 57 8.81 8.97 0.13
C HIS A 57 9.73 10.19 0.10
N ARG A 58 10.93 10.11 -0.50
CA ARG A 58 11.86 11.24 -0.57
C ARG A 58 11.55 12.20 -1.71
N GLN A 59 10.68 11.82 -2.63
CA GLN A 59 10.33 12.66 -3.76
C GLN A 59 9.59 13.91 -3.28
N GLU A 60 9.94 15.06 -3.86
CA GLU A 60 9.41 16.35 -3.45
C GLU A 60 7.88 16.39 -3.49
N HIS A 61 7.28 15.85 -4.57
CA HIS A 61 5.83 15.83 -4.75
C HIS A 61 5.08 14.91 -3.78
N ILE A 62 5.80 14.05 -3.04
CA ILE A 62 5.25 13.25 -1.95
C ILE A 62 5.40 14.00 -0.63
N GLN A 63 6.56 14.61 -0.38
CA GLN A 63 6.83 15.38 0.83
C GLN A 63 6.02 16.68 0.91
N SER A 64 5.72 17.31 -0.22
CA SER A 64 4.91 18.53 -0.29
C SER A 64 3.47 18.31 0.18
N LYS A 65 2.94 17.09 0.07
CA LYS A 65 1.58 16.73 0.50
C LYS A 65 1.43 16.59 2.02
N ILE A 66 2.54 16.61 2.76
CA ILE A 66 2.57 16.47 4.23
C ILE A 66 2.85 17.83 4.90
N LYS A 67 3.27 18.85 4.14
CA LYS A 67 3.47 20.19 4.69
C LYS A 67 2.12 20.79 5.07
N HIS A 68 1.88 20.87 6.38
CA HIS A 68 0.80 21.63 7.01
C HIS A 68 0.97 23.13 6.77
#